data_AF-A0A7V2Y9U5-F1
#
_entry.id   AF-A0A7V2Y9U5-F1
#
_cell.length_a   1.000
_cell.length_b   1.000
_cell.length_c   1.000
_cell.angle_alpha   90.00
_cell.angle_beta   90.00
_cell.angle_gamma   90.00
#
_symmetry.space_group_name_H-M   'P 1'
#
loop_
_entity.id
_entity.type
_entity.pdbx_description
1 polymer ?
#
loop_
_entity_poly.entity_id
_entity_poly.type
_entity_poly.pdbx_seq_one_letter_code
_entity_poly.pdbx_strand_id
1 'polypeptide(L)'
;MSPEAEILRLLGFPENPVGTLEMIMRSSRSGSAAGRDLRRRLVSAQMILQHREFAVHPGAWQAYVSRNPLPASFLPEAPPSPEGWPVPVFLERAGCGGVAHLAYELSDQQEEGHRLDLSGPLEAFLQCCANMGEPAFPDQRRFPLAARVRPRVRLDGRSWELPCLIGYFARHSGTAARPVFATGSVGRDGVIQSGDMLEEKIQGWLREVGPGQDAIVLGEQNGTISRFRSEFGELRVIQGLEDLVMCFRDRGWLQAHQHPPDPLRCERMLRESRDWHEMGRSRMGLLTLEALERHRNLLTARQEVLWLGEMHYLNSCFGRFKKGLAYLREMEERLGERPQLLDPDERAVHLAKAAVQLYDAHLFQEAVELLEPLLQKDAQGRISQISRAKVLGTLGQVLTAMGRWEEGKRLLQEAVEIFKEMDPLEVSRSYHYLIHNRLRAGRLAEASRLLQESQEWVEGTDTYGSLFRTFYSVELDRGLGRLSQRPALPEGYRGLIHPYCFALQAWARNPCHPLAERLEAITEASERLDRSFQDDGVLRFLALSYRLYGAALRKDPRGFRDAAGEWNSWVEYTGGEAFMKHYGEAPSDMSRGDAFASSLMQRIPYH
;
A
#
# COMPACT_ATOMS: atom_id res chain seq x y z
N MET A 1 -27.45 19.22 -63.98
CA MET A 1 -26.73 19.08 -62.69
C MET A 1 -25.25 19.07 -63.00
N SER A 2 -24.38 19.45 -62.06
CA SER A 2 -22.93 19.24 -62.27
C SER A 2 -22.57 17.77 -62.02
N PRO A 3 -21.45 17.25 -62.56
CA PRO A 3 -21.04 15.86 -62.36
C PRO A 3 -20.90 15.48 -60.87
N GLU A 4 -20.53 16.43 -60.01
CA GLU A 4 -20.43 16.25 -58.56
C GLU A 4 -21.79 15.97 -57.91
N ALA A 5 -22.85 16.68 -58.33
CA ALA A 5 -24.21 16.45 -57.83
C ALA A 5 -24.78 15.11 -58.29
N GLU A 6 -24.36 14.60 -59.45
CA GLU A 6 -24.77 13.30 -59.97
C GLU A 6 -24.01 12.14 -59.29
N ILE A 7 -22.73 12.33 -58.99
CA ILE A 7 -21.95 11.38 -58.16
C ILE A 7 -22.54 11.30 -56.74
N LEU A 8 -22.84 12.42 -56.09
CA LEU A 8 -23.45 12.42 -54.74
C LEU A 8 -24.85 11.80 -54.73
N ARG A 9 -25.61 11.91 -55.83
CA ARG A 9 -26.92 11.28 -55.99
C ARG A 9 -26.84 9.78 -56.29
N LEU A 10 -25.82 9.33 -57.02
CA LEU A 10 -25.57 7.90 -57.28
C LEU A 10 -24.99 7.14 -56.08
N LEU A 11 -24.28 7.84 -55.19
CA LEU A 11 -23.72 7.30 -53.94
C LEU A 11 -24.73 7.21 -52.79
N GLY A 12 -26.01 6.93 -53.08
CA GLY A 12 -27.12 6.91 -52.10
C GLY A 12 -26.70 6.28 -50.76
N PHE A 13 -26.61 7.12 -49.73
CA PHE A 13 -25.72 6.94 -48.57
C PHE A 13 -25.70 5.51 -48.00
N PRO A 14 -24.60 4.75 -48.20
CA PRO A 14 -24.35 3.53 -47.44
C PRO A 14 -23.71 3.87 -46.08
N GLU A 15 -23.87 2.95 -45.13
CA GLU A 15 -23.62 3.10 -43.69
C GLU A 15 -22.15 3.33 -43.26
N ASN A 16 -21.24 3.69 -44.17
CA ASN A 16 -19.81 3.86 -43.86
C ASN A 16 -19.12 4.92 -44.76
N PRO A 17 -19.23 6.23 -44.44
CA PRO A 17 -18.61 7.30 -45.23
C PRO A 17 -17.06 7.24 -45.21
N VAL A 18 -16.45 6.72 -44.14
CA VAL A 18 -14.99 6.58 -44.03
C VAL A 18 -14.46 5.52 -45.01
N GLY A 19 -15.13 4.37 -45.09
CA GLY A 19 -14.81 3.31 -46.05
C GLY A 19 -14.96 3.76 -47.50
N THR A 20 -16.02 4.52 -47.81
CA THR A 20 -16.23 5.10 -49.15
C THR A 20 -15.16 6.12 -49.51
N LEU A 21 -14.73 6.98 -48.58
CA LEU A 21 -13.64 7.93 -48.81
C LEU A 21 -12.27 7.24 -48.98
N GLU A 22 -11.98 6.20 -48.20
CA GLU A 22 -10.79 5.38 -48.43
C GLU A 22 -10.81 4.68 -49.79
N MET A 23 -11.96 4.13 -50.19
CA MET A 23 -12.13 3.50 -51.50
C MET A 23 -11.89 4.53 -52.62
N ILE A 24 -12.46 5.73 -52.53
CA ILE A 24 -12.23 6.82 -53.49
C ILE A 24 -10.74 7.23 -53.53
N MET A 25 -10.07 7.33 -52.37
CA MET A 25 -8.63 7.64 -52.31
C MET A 25 -7.72 6.52 -52.85
N ARG A 26 -8.18 5.26 -52.84
CA ARG A 26 -7.49 4.13 -53.48
C ARG A 26 -7.71 4.16 -55.00
N SER A 27 -8.94 4.42 -55.46
CA SER A 27 -9.31 4.53 -56.88
C SER A 27 -8.72 5.76 -57.58
N SER A 28 -8.55 6.89 -56.88
CA SER A 28 -7.96 8.12 -57.41
C SER A 28 -6.42 8.08 -57.55
N ARG A 29 -5.81 6.90 -57.43
CA ARG A 29 -4.36 6.69 -57.67
C ARG A 29 -3.99 6.62 -59.16
N SER A 30 -4.96 6.57 -60.08
CA SER A 30 -4.68 6.76 -61.50
C SER A 30 -4.17 8.20 -61.74
N GLY A 31 -2.99 8.34 -62.37
CA GLY A 31 -2.24 9.61 -62.48
C GLY A 31 -2.86 10.73 -63.33
N SER A 32 -4.16 10.64 -63.62
CA SER A 32 -4.92 11.62 -64.39
C SER A 32 -4.93 13.01 -63.72
N ALA A 33 -5.21 14.05 -64.52
CA ALA A 33 -5.37 15.41 -63.99
C ALA A 33 -6.57 15.52 -63.02
N ALA A 34 -7.71 14.89 -63.37
CA ALA A 34 -8.90 14.84 -62.52
C ALA A 34 -8.65 14.10 -61.19
N GLY A 35 -7.94 12.96 -61.22
CA GLY A 35 -7.55 12.23 -60.01
C GLY A 35 -6.66 13.06 -59.08
N ARG A 36 -5.75 13.87 -59.64
CA ARG A 36 -4.88 14.76 -58.85
C ARG A 36 -5.58 15.99 -58.27
N ASP A 37 -6.64 16.51 -58.90
CA ASP A 37 -7.44 17.60 -58.32
C ASP A 37 -8.38 17.07 -57.23
N LEU A 38 -9.09 15.97 -57.49
CA LEU A 38 -9.93 15.29 -56.50
C LEU A 38 -9.13 14.92 -55.24
N ARG A 39 -7.91 14.39 -55.42
CA ARG A 39 -7.02 14.05 -54.31
C ARG A 39 -6.54 15.28 -53.53
N ARG A 40 -6.33 16.43 -54.18
CA ARG A 40 -5.98 17.69 -53.50
C ARG A 40 -7.13 18.18 -52.61
N ARG A 41 -8.36 18.18 -53.14
CA ARG A 41 -9.57 18.57 -52.39
C ARG A 41 -9.87 17.59 -51.24
N LEU A 42 -9.67 16.29 -51.46
CA LEU A 42 -9.80 15.27 -50.41
C LEU A 42 -8.76 15.43 -49.28
N VAL A 43 -7.51 15.81 -49.60
CA VAL A 43 -6.48 16.10 -48.57
C VAL A 43 -6.83 17.35 -47.77
N SER A 44 -7.42 18.39 -48.38
CA SER A 44 -7.95 19.55 -47.64
C SER A 44 -9.10 19.16 -46.70
N ALA A 45 -10.01 18.28 -47.14
CA ALA A 45 -11.04 17.70 -46.28
C ALA A 45 -10.48 16.73 -45.23
N GLN A 46 -9.31 16.14 -45.46
CA GLN A 46 -8.68 15.19 -44.54
C GLN A 46 -8.25 15.86 -43.22
N MET A 47 -7.96 17.16 -43.20
CA MET A 47 -7.72 17.87 -41.92
C MET A 47 -8.98 17.98 -41.06
N ILE A 48 -10.17 18.03 -41.66
CA ILE A 48 -11.46 17.98 -40.94
C ILE A 48 -11.68 16.58 -40.35
N LEU A 49 -11.17 15.52 -41.01
CA LEU A 49 -11.31 14.13 -40.58
C LEU A 49 -10.17 13.61 -39.69
N GLN A 50 -9.04 14.30 -39.62
CA GLN A 50 -7.93 13.97 -38.73
C GLN A 50 -8.19 14.39 -37.27
N HIS A 51 -9.04 15.39 -37.05
CA HIS A 51 -9.68 15.59 -35.76
C HIS A 51 -10.84 14.58 -35.59
N ARG A 52 -10.52 13.39 -35.08
CA ARG A 52 -11.49 12.32 -34.77
C ARG A 52 -12.51 12.67 -33.67
N GLU A 53 -12.47 13.88 -33.11
CA GLU A 53 -13.30 14.34 -32.01
C GLU A 53 -14.14 15.55 -32.42
N PHE A 54 -15.25 15.32 -33.13
CA PHE A 54 -16.29 16.33 -33.28
C PHE A 54 -17.68 15.77 -32.95
N ALA A 55 -17.94 15.68 -31.65
CA ALA A 55 -19.26 15.90 -31.07
C ALA A 55 -19.05 16.97 -30.00
N VAL A 56 -19.27 18.23 -30.38
CA VAL A 56 -18.87 19.41 -29.60
C VAL A 56 -20.09 20.13 -29.07
N HIS A 57 -20.07 20.45 -27.77
CA HIS A 57 -21.12 21.23 -27.11
C HIS A 57 -21.35 22.57 -27.85
N PRO A 58 -22.59 23.05 -28.04
CA PRO A 58 -22.88 24.22 -28.90
C PRO A 58 -22.03 25.47 -28.60
N GLY A 59 -21.73 25.74 -27.32
CA GLY A 59 -20.86 26.86 -26.93
C GLY A 59 -19.39 26.68 -27.34
N ALA A 60 -18.87 25.44 -27.32
CA ALA A 60 -17.51 25.15 -27.78
C ALA A 60 -17.41 25.17 -29.32
N TRP A 61 -18.50 24.86 -30.04
CA TRP A 61 -18.59 25.07 -31.48
C TRP A 61 -18.48 26.55 -31.85
N GLN A 62 -19.22 27.44 -31.17
CA GLN A 62 -19.10 28.90 -31.35
C GLN A 62 -17.69 29.42 -31.00
N ALA A 63 -17.06 28.90 -29.95
CA ALA A 63 -15.69 29.27 -29.58
C ALA A 63 -14.64 28.80 -30.62
N TYR A 64 -14.88 27.67 -31.29
CA TYR A 64 -14.03 27.17 -32.37
C TYR A 64 -14.19 28.00 -33.65
N VAL A 65 -15.44 28.25 -34.07
CA VAL A 65 -15.78 29.06 -35.26
C VAL A 65 -15.21 30.49 -35.14
N SER A 66 -15.31 31.12 -33.97
CA SER A 66 -14.79 32.48 -33.75
C SER A 66 -13.26 32.61 -33.71
N ARG A 67 -12.52 31.50 -33.60
CA ARG A 67 -11.04 31.48 -33.51
C ARG A 67 -10.33 31.01 -34.79
N ASN A 68 -11.04 30.41 -35.74
CA ASN A 68 -10.44 29.84 -36.95
C ASN A 68 -10.81 30.64 -38.21
N PRO A 69 -9.85 31.00 -39.09
CA PRO A 69 -10.07 31.91 -40.22
C PRO A 69 -10.68 31.20 -41.45
N LEU A 70 -11.64 30.29 -41.24
CA LEU A 70 -12.41 29.69 -42.33
C LEU A 70 -13.58 30.62 -42.71
N PRO A 71 -13.93 30.74 -44.01
CA PRO A 71 -15.09 31.53 -44.40
C PRO A 71 -16.36 30.90 -43.81
N ALA A 72 -17.23 31.71 -43.20
CA ALA A 72 -18.43 31.24 -42.50
C ALA A 72 -19.34 30.35 -43.37
N SER A 73 -19.31 30.50 -44.70
CA SER A 73 -20.03 29.66 -45.67
C SER A 73 -19.59 28.19 -45.73
N PHE A 74 -18.50 27.80 -45.07
CA PHE A 74 -17.98 26.42 -45.05
C PHE A 74 -18.26 25.66 -43.75
N LEU A 75 -18.83 26.31 -42.73
CA LEU A 75 -19.16 25.68 -41.45
C LEU A 75 -20.67 25.82 -41.20
N PRO A 76 -21.37 24.75 -40.80
CA PRO A 76 -22.80 24.84 -40.51
C PRO A 76 -23.06 25.73 -39.27
N GLU A 77 -24.14 26.53 -39.34
CA GLU A 77 -24.52 27.47 -38.27
C GLU A 77 -24.88 26.76 -36.95
N ALA A 78 -25.28 25.49 -37.03
CA ALA A 78 -25.49 24.59 -35.89
C ALA A 78 -24.59 23.35 -36.01
N PRO A 79 -24.15 22.74 -34.89
CA PRO A 79 -23.47 21.45 -34.95
C PRO A 79 -24.39 20.38 -35.58
N PRO A 80 -23.83 19.41 -36.33
CA PRO A 80 -24.63 18.39 -37.00
C PRO A 80 -25.43 17.54 -35.99
N SER A 81 -26.72 17.32 -36.29
CA SER A 81 -27.61 16.46 -35.49
C SER A 81 -27.15 14.99 -35.53
N PRO A 82 -27.21 14.23 -34.43
CA PRO A 82 -26.63 12.88 -34.32
C PRO A 82 -27.47 11.75 -34.97
N GLU A 83 -28.34 12.06 -35.93
CA GLU A 83 -29.10 11.03 -36.65
C GLU A 83 -28.26 10.40 -37.77
N GLY A 84 -27.77 9.17 -37.54
CA GLY A 84 -27.14 8.34 -38.58
C GLY A 84 -25.74 7.77 -38.28
N TRP A 85 -25.30 7.74 -37.03
CA TRP A 85 -24.03 7.10 -36.62
C TRP A 85 -24.29 5.86 -35.75
N PRO A 86 -23.35 4.89 -35.65
CA PRO A 86 -23.60 3.62 -35.00
C PRO A 86 -23.97 3.78 -33.52
N VAL A 87 -25.20 3.37 -33.20
CA VAL A 87 -25.76 3.37 -31.84
C VAL A 87 -24.95 2.41 -30.95
N PRO A 88 -24.39 2.87 -29.82
CA PRO A 88 -23.95 1.98 -28.76
C PRO A 88 -25.17 1.51 -27.95
N VAL A 89 -25.69 0.34 -28.35
CA VAL A 89 -26.46 -0.65 -27.57
C VAL A 89 -27.04 -0.17 -26.22
N PHE A 90 -28.37 -0.06 -26.14
CA PHE A 90 -29.09 -0.17 -24.88
C PHE A 90 -28.97 -1.60 -24.33
N LEU A 91 -28.67 -1.73 -23.03
CA LEU A 91 -28.90 -2.97 -22.27
C LEU A 91 -30.06 -2.76 -21.30
N GLU A 92 -31.14 -3.53 -21.47
CA GLU A 92 -32.18 -3.66 -20.45
C GLU A 92 -31.71 -4.58 -19.30
N ARG A 93 -32.11 -4.21 -18.08
CA ARG A 93 -31.95 -4.94 -16.79
C ARG A 93 -30.49 -5.12 -16.33
N ALA A 94 -30.11 -4.78 -15.10
CA ALA A 94 -30.91 -4.48 -13.90
C ALA A 94 -30.71 -3.03 -13.40
N GLY A 95 -31.76 -2.44 -12.82
CA GLY A 95 -31.76 -1.04 -12.39
C GLY A 95 -30.83 -0.76 -11.20
N CYS A 96 -29.71 -0.10 -11.47
CA CYS A 96 -28.86 0.60 -10.51
C CYS A 96 -28.22 1.81 -11.24
N GLY A 97 -28.42 3.03 -10.73
CA GLY A 97 -27.78 4.23 -11.29
C GLY A 97 -26.26 4.18 -11.10
N GLY A 98 -25.50 4.48 -12.14
CA GLY A 98 -24.03 4.43 -12.14
C GLY A 98 -23.41 5.80 -12.43
N VAL A 99 -22.33 6.13 -11.72
CA VAL A 99 -21.52 7.32 -11.99
C VAL A 99 -20.80 7.12 -13.32
N ALA A 100 -21.23 7.87 -14.34
CA ALA A 100 -21.22 7.39 -15.73
C ALA A 100 -19.83 7.05 -16.30
N HIS A 101 -18.82 7.92 -16.11
CA HIS A 101 -17.49 7.73 -16.71
C HIS A 101 -16.54 6.97 -15.80
N LEU A 102 -16.94 5.74 -15.48
CA LEU A 102 -16.57 4.63 -16.34
C LEU A 102 -17.47 3.41 -16.11
N ALA A 103 -17.68 2.59 -17.14
CA ALA A 103 -18.39 1.32 -16.99
C ALA A 103 -17.59 0.40 -16.07
N TYR A 104 -17.91 0.45 -14.77
CA TYR A 104 -17.20 -0.25 -13.71
C TYR A 104 -17.69 -1.70 -13.60
N GLU A 105 -17.48 -2.45 -14.68
CA GLU A 105 -17.57 -3.90 -14.65
C GLU A 105 -16.37 -4.44 -13.86
N LEU A 106 -16.67 -5.00 -12.69
CA LEU A 106 -15.78 -5.92 -11.98
C LEU A 106 -15.69 -7.21 -12.80
N SER A 107 -14.96 -7.15 -13.92
CA SER A 107 -14.70 -8.29 -14.77
C SER A 107 -13.45 -9.02 -14.29
N ASP A 108 -13.63 -10.26 -13.83
CA ASP A 108 -12.54 -11.19 -13.54
C ASP A 108 -11.80 -11.64 -14.81
N GLN A 109 -12.29 -11.27 -16.01
CA GLN A 109 -11.68 -11.67 -17.28
C GLN A 109 -10.57 -10.73 -17.73
N GLN A 110 -9.44 -11.33 -18.10
CA GLN A 110 -8.19 -10.62 -18.36
C GLN A 110 -8.14 -9.99 -19.76
N GLU A 111 -8.32 -8.67 -19.83
CA GLU A 111 -7.80 -7.84 -20.93
C GLU A 111 -7.10 -6.58 -20.38
N GLU A 112 -6.33 -5.89 -21.21
CA GLU A 112 -5.29 -4.89 -20.88
C GLU A 112 -5.83 -3.56 -20.28
N GLY A 113 -6.34 -3.61 -19.04
CA GLY A 113 -6.69 -2.42 -18.25
C GLY A 113 -5.52 -1.89 -17.40
N HIS A 114 -5.41 -0.57 -17.26
CA HIS A 114 -4.52 0.03 -16.27
C HIS A 114 -4.97 -0.38 -14.85
N ARG A 115 -4.02 -0.86 -14.04
CA ARG A 115 -4.25 -1.25 -12.65
C ARG A 115 -4.03 -0.04 -11.73
N LEU A 116 -5.10 0.62 -11.29
CA LEU A 116 -5.03 1.68 -10.29
C LEU A 116 -4.98 1.07 -8.89
N ASP A 117 -3.94 1.38 -8.11
CA ASP A 117 -3.87 1.02 -6.69
C ASP A 117 -4.49 2.13 -5.85
N LEU A 118 -5.65 1.83 -5.29
CA LEU A 118 -6.43 2.78 -4.49
C LEU A 118 -6.14 2.67 -2.97
N SER A 119 -5.08 1.96 -2.54
CA SER A 119 -4.67 1.92 -1.11
C SER A 119 -4.51 3.31 -0.53
N GLY A 120 -3.51 4.06 -1.01
CA GLY A 120 -3.16 5.39 -0.50
C GLY A 120 -4.36 6.34 -0.44
N PRO A 121 -5.11 6.52 -1.54
CA PRO A 121 -6.34 7.30 -1.55
C PRO A 121 -7.36 6.88 -0.48
N LEU A 122 -7.63 5.58 -0.33
CA LEU A 122 -8.62 5.09 0.64
C LEU A 122 -8.11 5.19 2.08
N GLU A 123 -6.84 4.88 2.31
CA GLU A 123 -6.19 4.95 3.61
C GLU A 123 -6.18 6.39 4.15
N ALA A 124 -5.80 7.36 3.31
CA ALA A 124 -5.85 8.77 3.66
C ALA A 124 -7.28 9.26 3.91
N PHE A 125 -8.26 8.83 3.08
CA PHE A 125 -9.67 9.17 3.29
C PHE A 125 -10.22 8.60 4.60
N LEU A 126 -9.97 7.32 4.89
CA LEU A 126 -10.42 6.68 6.13
C LEU A 126 -9.72 7.25 7.37
N GLN A 127 -8.44 7.63 7.25
CA GLN A 127 -7.75 8.36 8.32
C GLN A 127 -8.38 9.74 8.56
N CYS A 128 -8.79 10.45 7.50
CA CYS A 128 -9.52 11.69 7.61
C CYS A 128 -10.87 11.50 8.34
N CYS A 129 -11.66 10.49 7.95
CA CYS A 129 -12.88 10.10 8.68
C CYS A 129 -12.60 9.80 10.17
N ALA A 130 -11.55 9.02 10.45
CA ALA A 130 -11.16 8.68 11.82
C ALA A 130 -10.84 9.93 12.66
N ASN A 131 -10.04 10.85 12.12
CA ASN A 131 -9.68 12.13 12.75
C ASN A 131 -10.90 13.04 12.99
N MET A 132 -11.86 13.05 12.06
CA MET A 132 -13.10 13.84 12.15
C MET A 132 -14.17 13.20 13.07
N GLY A 133 -13.92 12.02 13.64
CA GLY A 133 -14.90 11.29 14.44
C GLY A 133 -15.97 10.54 13.63
N GLU A 134 -15.89 10.55 12.30
CA GLU A 134 -16.84 9.89 11.40
C GLU A 134 -16.56 8.38 11.33
N PRO A 135 -17.52 7.49 11.66
CA PRO A 135 -17.31 6.05 11.52
C PRO A 135 -17.42 5.65 10.05
N ALA A 136 -16.32 5.16 9.48
CA ALA A 136 -16.26 4.63 8.13
C ALA A 136 -15.49 3.31 8.13
N PHE A 137 -16.19 2.20 7.88
CA PHE A 137 -15.56 0.89 7.72
C PHE A 137 -15.14 0.65 6.26
N PRO A 138 -13.90 0.20 5.98
CA PRO A 138 -13.63 -0.46 4.70
C PRO A 138 -14.40 -1.79 4.62
N ASP A 139 -14.95 -2.12 3.44
CA ASP A 139 -15.45 -3.47 3.12
C ASP A 139 -14.57 -4.05 2.01
N GLN A 140 -13.70 -5.02 2.37
CA GLN A 140 -12.75 -5.63 1.45
C GLN A 140 -13.42 -6.30 0.24
N ARG A 141 -14.60 -6.90 0.42
CA ARG A 141 -15.28 -7.64 -0.67
C ARG A 141 -15.81 -6.71 -1.76
N ARG A 142 -15.78 -5.40 -1.52
CA ARG A 142 -16.42 -4.39 -2.35
C ARG A 142 -15.48 -3.29 -2.85
N PHE A 143 -14.27 -3.20 -2.29
CA PHE A 143 -13.22 -2.31 -2.82
C PHE A 143 -12.12 -3.13 -3.49
N PRO A 144 -12.09 -3.22 -4.84
CA PRO A 144 -10.98 -3.88 -5.50
C PRO A 144 -9.72 -3.04 -5.29
N LEU A 145 -8.69 -3.66 -4.71
CA LEU A 145 -7.35 -3.06 -4.50
C LEU A 145 -6.63 -2.68 -5.80
N ALA A 146 -7.25 -3.02 -6.90
CA ALA A 146 -6.81 -2.92 -8.27
C ALA A 146 -8.06 -2.60 -9.10
N ALA A 147 -8.42 -1.32 -9.20
CA ALA A 147 -9.46 -0.95 -10.14
C ALA A 147 -8.92 -1.16 -11.56
N ARG A 148 -9.51 -2.12 -12.30
CA ARG A 148 -9.32 -2.22 -13.75
C ARG A 148 -10.27 -1.22 -14.40
N VAL A 149 -9.71 -0.13 -14.90
CA VAL A 149 -10.46 0.85 -15.66
C VAL A 149 -10.34 0.52 -17.15
N ARG A 150 -11.47 0.41 -17.86
CA ARG A 150 -11.54 0.27 -19.33
C ARG A 150 -12.05 1.59 -19.95
N PRO A 151 -11.19 2.57 -20.27
CA PRO A 151 -11.61 3.86 -20.83
C PRO A 151 -12.47 3.70 -22.09
N ARG A 152 -13.78 4.02 -22.01
CA ARG A 152 -14.60 4.26 -23.22
C ARG A 152 -14.21 5.58 -23.90
N VAL A 153 -13.70 6.54 -23.12
CA VAL A 153 -13.05 7.77 -23.60
C VAL A 153 -11.63 7.80 -23.01
N ARG A 154 -10.61 7.87 -23.87
CA ARG A 154 -9.19 7.82 -23.48
C ARG A 154 -8.71 9.21 -23.06
N LEU A 155 -9.08 9.63 -21.85
CA LEU A 155 -8.59 10.87 -21.25
C LEU A 155 -7.19 10.62 -20.66
N ASP A 156 -6.14 11.20 -21.26
CA ASP A 156 -4.80 11.10 -20.68
C ASP A 156 -4.72 11.89 -19.35
N GLY A 157 -4.04 11.33 -18.35
CA GLY A 157 -3.82 11.96 -17.05
C GLY A 157 -3.95 11.02 -15.85
N ARG A 158 -3.26 11.36 -14.75
CA ARG A 158 -3.33 10.65 -13.46
C ARG A 158 -4.33 11.36 -12.54
N SER A 159 -5.63 11.15 -12.76
CA SER A 159 -6.68 11.89 -12.04
C SER A 159 -7.92 11.04 -11.79
N TRP A 160 -7.71 9.76 -11.47
CA TRP A 160 -8.74 8.73 -11.38
C TRP A 160 -9.06 8.35 -9.94
N GLU A 161 -8.15 8.65 -9.02
CA GLU A 161 -8.18 8.28 -7.61
C GLU A 161 -9.39 8.91 -6.91
N LEU A 162 -9.60 10.23 -7.08
CA LEU A 162 -10.76 10.93 -6.52
C LEU A 162 -12.09 10.44 -7.11
N PRO A 163 -12.27 10.33 -8.45
CA PRO A 163 -13.44 9.67 -9.04
C PRO A 163 -13.71 8.25 -8.55
N CYS A 164 -12.68 7.42 -8.39
CA CYS A 164 -12.83 6.05 -7.90
C CYS A 164 -13.26 5.99 -6.43
N LEU A 165 -12.75 6.88 -5.57
CA LEU A 165 -13.23 7.01 -4.18
C LEU A 165 -14.70 7.42 -4.13
N ILE A 166 -15.09 8.46 -4.89
CA ILE A 166 -16.48 8.93 -5.00
C ILE A 166 -17.38 7.79 -5.47
N GLY A 167 -17.01 7.11 -6.57
CA GLY A 167 -17.77 6.00 -7.13
C GLY A 167 -17.95 4.83 -6.16
N TYR A 168 -16.94 4.54 -5.33
CA TYR A 168 -17.04 3.51 -4.30
C TYR A 168 -18.07 3.86 -3.21
N PHE A 169 -17.91 4.99 -2.52
CA PHE A 169 -18.82 5.34 -1.41
C PHE A 169 -20.24 5.60 -1.91
N ALA A 170 -20.39 6.26 -3.07
CA ALA A 170 -21.70 6.47 -3.69
C ALA A 170 -22.40 5.14 -4.02
N ARG A 171 -21.70 4.16 -4.61
CA ARG A 171 -22.24 2.81 -4.89
C ARG A 171 -22.68 2.05 -3.62
N HIS A 172 -21.96 2.23 -2.51
CA HIS A 172 -22.22 1.48 -1.27
C HIS A 172 -23.25 2.11 -0.34
N SER A 173 -23.60 3.37 -0.57
CA SER A 173 -24.71 4.07 0.09
C SER A 173 -26.08 3.38 -0.08
N GLY A 174 -26.24 2.50 -1.07
CA GLY A 174 -27.53 1.89 -1.44
C GLY A 174 -28.47 2.86 -2.18
N THR A 175 -28.12 4.13 -2.29
CA THR A 175 -28.81 5.07 -3.17
C THR A 175 -28.45 4.79 -4.64
N ALA A 176 -29.39 5.00 -5.56
CA ALA A 176 -29.08 5.01 -6.99
C ALA A 176 -28.28 6.28 -7.31
N ALA A 177 -26.96 6.19 -7.10
CA ALA A 177 -26.05 7.33 -7.20
C ALA A 177 -26.15 7.99 -8.58
N ARG A 178 -26.58 9.25 -8.60
CA ARG A 178 -26.47 10.09 -9.79
C ARG A 178 -24.99 10.27 -10.14
N PRO A 179 -24.64 10.36 -11.43
CA PRO A 179 -23.31 10.74 -11.86
C PRO A 179 -22.82 12.02 -11.16
N VAL A 180 -21.59 11.95 -10.65
CA VAL A 180 -20.87 13.08 -10.09
C VAL A 180 -19.56 13.23 -10.86
N PHE A 181 -19.37 14.37 -11.50
CA PHE A 181 -18.10 14.73 -12.13
C PHE A 181 -17.07 15.00 -11.02
N ALA A 182 -15.87 14.46 -11.19
CA ALA A 182 -14.71 14.84 -10.37
C ALA A 182 -13.43 14.64 -11.18
N THR A 183 -12.35 15.35 -10.81
CA THR A 183 -11.02 15.05 -11.33
C THR A 183 -9.93 15.52 -10.37
N GLY A 184 -9.02 14.61 -10.05
CA GLY A 184 -7.87 14.85 -9.19
C GLY A 184 -7.22 13.54 -8.77
N SER A 185 -5.95 13.60 -8.37
CA SER A 185 -5.27 12.51 -7.68
C SER A 185 -5.32 12.74 -6.16
N VAL A 186 -5.30 11.66 -5.38
CA VAL A 186 -5.21 11.73 -3.91
C VAL A 186 -3.88 11.11 -3.50
N GLY A 187 -3.01 11.91 -2.90
CA GLY A 187 -1.73 11.46 -2.36
C GLY A 187 -1.91 10.57 -1.11
N ARG A 188 -0.85 9.84 -0.74
CA ARG A 188 -0.83 9.05 0.51
C ARG A 188 -0.82 9.93 1.77
N ASP A 189 -0.32 11.14 1.63
CA ASP A 189 -0.40 12.23 2.61
C ASP A 189 -1.82 12.83 2.73
N GLY A 190 -2.76 12.41 1.88
CA GLY A 190 -4.11 12.95 1.81
C GLY A 190 -4.24 14.28 1.07
N VAL A 191 -3.16 14.77 0.45
CA VAL A 191 -3.23 15.96 -0.41
C VAL A 191 -3.93 15.60 -1.71
N ILE A 192 -4.99 16.33 -2.05
CA ILE A 192 -5.68 16.17 -3.33
C ILE A 192 -5.09 17.16 -4.33
N GLN A 193 -4.58 16.67 -5.46
CA GLN A 193 -3.97 17.50 -6.50
C GLN A 193 -4.87 17.55 -7.73
N SER A 194 -4.97 18.71 -8.39
CA SER A 194 -5.68 18.79 -9.67
C SER A 194 -4.99 17.97 -10.76
N GLY A 195 -5.81 17.37 -11.62
CA GLY A 195 -5.34 16.78 -12.87
C GLY A 195 -5.40 17.80 -14.00
N ASP A 196 -4.47 17.66 -14.95
CA ASP A 196 -4.43 18.46 -16.19
C ASP A 196 -5.72 18.32 -17.03
N MET A 197 -5.89 19.19 -18.03
CA MET A 197 -6.97 19.13 -19.02
C MET A 197 -8.40 19.12 -18.43
N LEU A 198 -8.63 19.94 -17.40
CA LEU A 198 -9.91 20.05 -16.71
C LEU A 198 -11.06 20.45 -17.66
N GLU A 199 -10.82 21.39 -18.58
CA GLU A 199 -11.86 21.88 -19.50
C GLU A 199 -12.28 20.78 -20.50
N GLU A 200 -11.31 20.06 -21.04
CA GLU A 200 -11.50 18.91 -21.94
C GLU A 200 -12.23 17.76 -21.23
N LYS A 201 -11.90 17.49 -19.96
CA LYS A 201 -12.59 16.51 -19.11
C LYS A 201 -14.04 16.91 -18.83
N ILE A 202 -14.32 18.18 -18.55
CA ILE A 202 -15.69 18.69 -18.38
C ILE A 202 -16.48 18.56 -19.68
N GLN A 203 -15.91 18.98 -20.82
CA GLN A 203 -16.58 18.88 -22.12
C GLN A 203 -16.85 17.41 -22.51
N GLY A 204 -15.90 16.51 -22.25
CA GLY A 204 -16.07 15.07 -22.40
C GLY A 204 -17.20 14.52 -21.53
N TRP A 205 -17.25 14.90 -20.24
CA TRP A 205 -18.34 14.51 -19.34
C TRP A 205 -19.71 15.02 -19.82
N LEU A 206 -19.83 16.30 -20.15
CA LEU A 206 -21.10 16.90 -20.58
C LEU A 206 -21.62 16.27 -21.88
N ARG A 207 -20.73 15.87 -22.80
CA ARG A 207 -21.10 15.13 -24.02
C ARG A 207 -21.69 13.76 -23.72
N GLU A 208 -21.08 13.01 -22.81
CA GLU A 208 -21.38 11.58 -22.62
C GLU A 208 -22.43 11.31 -21.53
N VAL A 209 -22.62 12.25 -20.58
CA VAL A 209 -23.56 12.14 -19.46
C VAL A 209 -24.73 13.13 -19.56
N GLY A 210 -24.52 14.22 -20.30
CA GLY A 210 -25.43 15.37 -20.31
C GLY A 210 -25.24 16.33 -19.11
N PRO A 211 -25.85 17.52 -19.20
CA PRO A 211 -25.82 18.52 -18.14
C PRO A 211 -26.74 18.16 -16.95
N GLY A 212 -26.69 18.98 -15.90
CA GLY A 212 -27.55 18.87 -14.71
C GLY A 212 -27.13 17.76 -13.72
N GLN A 213 -25.97 17.13 -13.94
CA GLN A 213 -25.33 16.22 -13.00
C GLN A 213 -24.47 16.99 -11.99
N ASP A 214 -24.16 16.38 -10.85
CA ASP A 214 -23.39 17.05 -9.81
C ASP A 214 -21.89 17.07 -10.16
N ALA A 215 -21.14 17.96 -9.52
CA ALA A 215 -19.68 18.06 -9.66
C ALA A 215 -19.00 18.33 -8.33
N ILE A 216 -17.86 17.65 -8.10
CA ILE A 216 -16.94 17.88 -6.99
C ILE A 216 -15.59 18.27 -7.60
N VAL A 217 -15.11 19.48 -7.30
CA VAL A 217 -13.87 20.04 -7.86
C VAL A 217 -13.02 20.71 -6.79
N LEU A 218 -11.73 20.88 -7.07
CA LEU A 218 -10.79 21.50 -6.15
C LEU A 218 -10.92 23.03 -6.14
N GLY A 219 -10.52 23.67 -5.03
CA GLY A 219 -10.53 25.13 -4.88
C GLY A 219 -9.83 25.88 -6.02
N GLU A 220 -8.67 25.39 -6.44
CA GLU A 220 -7.88 25.92 -7.56
C GLU A 220 -8.58 25.78 -8.93
N GLN A 221 -9.47 24.79 -9.08
CA GLN A 221 -10.23 24.54 -10.31
C GLN A 221 -11.45 25.47 -10.46
N ASN A 222 -11.87 26.15 -9.38
CA ASN A 222 -13.08 26.98 -9.33
C ASN A 222 -13.10 28.10 -10.39
N GLY A 223 -11.94 28.70 -10.71
CA GLY A 223 -11.82 29.72 -11.75
C GLY A 223 -12.20 29.19 -13.14
N THR A 224 -11.70 28.00 -13.51
CA THR A 224 -11.93 27.37 -14.81
C THR A 224 -13.36 26.85 -14.93
N ILE A 225 -13.87 26.16 -13.90
CA ILE A 225 -15.24 25.59 -13.94
C ILE A 225 -16.35 26.64 -13.88
N SER A 226 -16.05 27.88 -13.46
CA SER A 226 -17.04 28.98 -13.41
C SER A 226 -17.82 29.16 -14.71
N ARG A 227 -17.18 28.90 -15.87
CA ARG A 227 -17.78 28.95 -17.22
C ARG A 227 -18.78 27.83 -17.52
N PHE A 228 -18.66 26.70 -16.81
CA PHE A 228 -19.50 25.51 -16.96
C PHE A 228 -20.51 25.37 -15.82
N ARG A 229 -20.61 26.35 -14.92
CA ARG A 229 -21.44 26.26 -13.72
C ARG A 229 -22.94 26.07 -14.01
N SER A 230 -23.43 26.58 -15.15
CA SER A 230 -24.80 26.36 -15.65
C SER A 230 -25.07 24.91 -16.08
N GLU A 231 -24.02 24.16 -16.40
CA GLU A 231 -24.12 22.80 -16.95
C GLU A 231 -24.17 21.72 -15.85
N PHE A 232 -23.96 22.10 -14.57
CA PHE A 232 -23.98 21.20 -13.42
C PHE A 232 -25.21 21.45 -12.52
N GLY A 233 -25.65 20.40 -11.81
CA GLY A 233 -26.70 20.44 -10.81
C GLY A 233 -26.18 21.05 -9.50
N GLU A 234 -25.67 20.23 -8.59
CA GLU A 234 -24.90 20.72 -7.45
C GLU A 234 -23.40 20.77 -7.77
N LEU A 235 -22.78 21.96 -7.74
CA LEU A 235 -21.33 22.13 -7.82
C LEU A 235 -20.76 22.36 -6.41
N ARG A 236 -20.02 21.37 -5.89
CA ARG A 236 -19.25 21.47 -4.63
C ARG A 236 -17.79 21.72 -4.92
N VAL A 237 -17.22 22.70 -4.22
CA VAL A 237 -15.79 23.04 -4.27
C VAL A 237 -15.16 22.58 -2.96
N ILE A 238 -14.10 21.77 -3.05
CA ILE A 238 -13.38 21.19 -1.92
C ILE A 238 -11.92 21.67 -1.89
N GLN A 239 -11.35 21.86 -0.70
CA GLN A 239 -9.94 22.23 -0.52
C GLN A 239 -9.06 21.03 -0.14
N GLY A 240 -9.66 19.94 0.36
CA GLY A 240 -8.96 18.74 0.78
C GLY A 240 -9.90 17.61 1.17
N LEU A 241 -9.37 16.58 1.85
CA LEU A 241 -10.14 15.40 2.25
C LEU A 241 -11.24 15.71 3.28
N GLU A 242 -11.05 16.69 4.17
CA GLU A 242 -12.07 17.04 5.17
C GLU A 242 -13.37 17.50 4.51
N ASP A 243 -13.29 18.38 3.51
CA ASP A 243 -14.44 18.81 2.71
C ASP A 243 -15.07 17.66 1.92
N LEU A 244 -14.26 16.69 1.47
CA LEU A 244 -14.75 15.48 0.78
C LEU A 244 -15.51 14.56 1.76
N VAL A 245 -15.01 14.38 2.98
CA VAL A 245 -15.69 13.62 4.05
C VAL A 245 -17.01 14.30 4.42
N MET A 246 -17.02 15.63 4.59
CA MET A 246 -18.27 16.39 4.80
C MET A 246 -19.23 16.21 3.62
N CYS A 247 -18.76 16.29 2.38
CA CYS A 247 -19.58 16.04 1.20
C CYS A 247 -20.19 14.62 1.19
N PHE A 248 -19.45 13.60 1.62
CA PHE A 248 -19.95 12.22 1.65
C PHE A 248 -20.96 12.02 2.78
N ARG A 249 -20.76 12.69 3.93
CA ARG A 249 -21.73 12.72 5.03
C ARG A 249 -23.03 13.40 4.62
N ASP A 250 -22.96 14.60 4.05
CA ASP A 250 -24.13 15.38 3.61
C ASP A 250 -24.97 14.60 2.57
N ARG A 251 -24.31 13.80 1.72
CA ARG A 251 -24.94 12.95 0.71
C ARG A 251 -25.40 11.58 1.24
N GLY A 252 -25.23 11.30 2.53
CA GLY A 252 -25.55 10.01 3.15
C GLY A 252 -24.66 8.85 2.67
N TRP A 253 -23.59 9.11 1.91
CA TRP A 253 -22.72 8.07 1.38
C TRP A 253 -21.91 7.34 2.45
N LEU A 254 -21.67 8.00 3.59
CA LEU A 254 -21.10 7.34 4.77
C LEU A 254 -22.11 6.48 5.55
N GLN A 255 -23.42 6.64 5.36
CA GLN A 255 -24.45 6.02 6.22
C GLN A 255 -24.35 4.48 6.28
N ALA A 256 -24.12 3.82 5.14
CA ALA A 256 -23.88 2.37 5.06
C ALA A 256 -22.62 1.90 5.84
N HIS A 257 -21.69 2.83 6.08
CA HIS A 257 -20.44 2.65 6.82
C HIS A 257 -20.50 3.19 8.26
N GLN A 258 -21.60 3.86 8.66
CA GLN A 258 -21.84 4.34 10.03
C GLN A 258 -22.74 3.39 10.85
N HIS A 259 -23.49 2.50 10.21
CA HIS A 259 -24.33 1.53 10.93
C HIS A 259 -23.48 0.60 11.82
N PRO A 260 -23.83 0.43 13.11
CA PRO A 260 -23.09 -0.45 14.02
C PRO A 260 -22.99 -1.87 13.45
N PRO A 261 -21.82 -2.51 13.51
CA PRO A 261 -21.64 -3.85 13.00
C PRO A 261 -22.41 -4.87 13.85
N ASP A 262 -23.07 -5.80 13.18
CA ASP A 262 -23.56 -7.02 13.82
C ASP A 262 -22.37 -7.95 14.21
N PRO A 263 -22.55 -8.95 15.09
CA PRO A 263 -21.45 -9.80 15.53
C PRO A 263 -20.72 -10.56 14.42
N LEU A 264 -21.36 -10.88 13.29
CA LEU A 264 -20.71 -11.51 12.13
C LEU A 264 -19.89 -10.50 11.32
N ARG A 265 -20.34 -9.24 11.24
CA ARG A 265 -19.55 -8.13 10.69
C ARG A 265 -18.34 -7.82 11.57
N CYS A 266 -18.48 -7.84 12.90
CA CYS A 266 -17.34 -7.71 13.84
C CYS A 266 -16.27 -8.79 13.60
N GLU A 267 -16.66 -10.07 13.52
CA GLU A 267 -15.72 -11.17 13.23
C GLU A 267 -15.02 -10.99 11.87
N ARG A 268 -15.78 -10.55 10.87
CA ARG A 268 -15.25 -10.30 9.53
C ARG A 268 -14.23 -9.16 9.54
N MET A 269 -14.50 -8.05 10.23
CA MET A 269 -13.57 -6.92 10.34
C MET A 269 -12.25 -7.33 11.03
N LEU A 270 -12.30 -8.21 12.03
CA LEU A 270 -11.09 -8.76 12.66
C LEU A 270 -10.26 -9.60 11.67
N ARG A 271 -10.93 -10.35 10.79
CA ARG A 271 -10.27 -11.11 9.71
C ARG A 271 -9.69 -10.18 8.65
N GLU A 272 -10.50 -9.26 8.13
CA GLU A 272 -10.09 -8.26 7.14
C GLU A 272 -8.90 -7.42 7.64
N SER A 273 -8.81 -7.14 8.94
CA SER A 273 -7.63 -6.48 9.53
C SER A 273 -6.33 -7.28 9.38
N ARG A 274 -6.39 -8.62 9.50
CA ARG A 274 -5.25 -9.52 9.28
C ARG A 274 -4.93 -9.63 7.80
N ASP A 275 -5.96 -9.84 6.98
CA ASP A 275 -5.84 -9.90 5.53
C ASP A 275 -5.20 -8.60 4.98
N TRP A 276 -5.54 -7.43 5.55
CA TRP A 276 -4.88 -6.16 5.25
C TRP A 276 -3.39 -6.16 5.57
N HIS A 277 -3.02 -6.62 6.77
CA HIS A 277 -1.63 -6.69 7.19
C HIS A 277 -0.81 -7.65 6.32
N GLU A 278 -1.34 -8.84 6.01
CA GLU A 278 -0.69 -9.84 5.15
C GLU A 278 -0.47 -9.33 3.72
N MET A 279 -1.34 -8.45 3.23
CA MET A 279 -1.16 -7.73 1.95
C MET A 279 -0.18 -6.53 2.03
N GLY A 280 0.53 -6.35 3.16
CA GLY A 280 1.43 -5.22 3.39
C GLY A 280 0.73 -3.88 3.65
N ARG A 281 -0.57 -3.90 4.00
CA ARG A 281 -1.43 -2.72 4.22
C ARG A 281 -1.81 -2.58 5.70
N SER A 282 -0.85 -2.69 6.61
CA SER A 282 -1.04 -2.65 8.07
C SER A 282 -1.89 -1.48 8.56
N ARG A 283 -1.85 -0.31 7.89
CA ARG A 283 -2.60 0.89 8.31
C ARG A 283 -4.09 0.76 7.99
N MET A 284 -4.45 0.14 6.87
CA MET A 284 -5.83 -0.26 6.59
C MET A 284 -6.36 -1.25 7.65
N GLY A 285 -5.51 -2.18 8.11
CA GLY A 285 -5.83 -3.04 9.25
C GLY A 285 -6.13 -2.23 10.51
N LEU A 286 -5.22 -1.35 10.91
CA LEU A 286 -5.38 -0.53 12.11
C LEU A 286 -6.63 0.37 12.04
N LEU A 287 -6.90 1.01 10.90
CA LEU A 287 -8.11 1.81 10.68
C LEU A 287 -9.39 0.97 10.78
N THR A 288 -9.35 -0.29 10.34
CA THR A 288 -10.47 -1.24 10.48
C THR A 288 -10.76 -1.54 11.96
N LEU A 289 -9.71 -1.70 12.78
CA LEU A 289 -9.84 -1.98 14.22
C LEU A 289 -10.17 -0.73 15.05
N GLU A 290 -9.64 0.45 14.70
CA GLU A 290 -9.96 1.74 15.33
C GLU A 290 -11.42 2.15 15.02
N ALA A 291 -11.95 1.79 13.85
CA ALA A 291 -13.38 1.92 13.57
C ALA A 291 -14.22 0.94 14.43
N LEU A 292 -13.73 -0.28 14.68
CA LEU A 292 -14.38 -1.27 15.54
C LEU A 292 -14.36 -0.86 17.03
N GLU A 293 -13.36 -0.11 17.47
CA GLU A 293 -13.23 0.41 18.85
C GLU A 293 -14.46 1.20 19.30
N ARG A 294 -15.09 1.97 18.39
CA ARG A 294 -16.32 2.74 18.64
C ARG A 294 -17.56 1.85 18.89
N HIS A 295 -17.48 0.58 18.52
CA HIS A 295 -18.51 -0.43 18.67
C HIS A 295 -18.04 -1.62 19.52
N ARG A 296 -17.00 -1.40 20.34
CA ARG A 296 -16.41 -2.41 21.23
C ARG A 296 -17.44 -3.10 22.13
N ASN A 297 -18.48 -2.38 22.56
CA ASN A 297 -19.60 -2.91 23.35
C ASN A 297 -20.49 -3.93 22.61
N LEU A 298 -20.32 -4.10 21.29
CA LEU A 298 -21.01 -5.11 20.47
C LEU A 298 -20.16 -6.37 20.26
N LEU A 299 -18.89 -6.37 20.69
CA LEU A 299 -18.04 -7.54 20.62
C LEU A 299 -18.47 -8.57 21.67
N THR A 300 -18.52 -9.84 21.27
CA THR A 300 -18.50 -10.93 22.26
C THR A 300 -17.16 -10.91 23.02
N ALA A 301 -17.13 -11.40 24.25
CA ALA A 301 -15.89 -11.41 25.06
C ALA A 301 -14.69 -12.09 24.37
N ARG A 302 -14.93 -13.10 23.52
CA ARG A 302 -13.87 -13.71 22.70
C ARG A 302 -13.41 -12.78 21.56
N GLN A 303 -14.34 -12.14 20.85
CA GLN A 303 -14.00 -11.15 19.82
C GLN A 303 -13.27 -9.94 20.41
N GLU A 304 -13.59 -9.53 21.63
CA GLU A 304 -12.89 -8.46 22.35
C GLU A 304 -11.44 -8.84 22.65
N VAL A 305 -11.18 -10.05 23.17
CA VAL A 305 -9.80 -10.57 23.36
C VAL A 305 -9.02 -10.60 22.04
N LEU A 306 -9.63 -11.07 20.94
CA LEU A 306 -9.00 -11.07 19.62
C LEU A 306 -8.72 -9.64 19.14
N TRP A 307 -9.68 -8.73 19.28
CA TRP A 307 -9.55 -7.31 18.92
C TRP A 307 -8.41 -6.63 19.69
N LEU A 308 -8.32 -6.85 21.00
CA LEU A 308 -7.22 -6.33 21.84
C LEU A 308 -5.85 -6.84 21.37
N GLY A 309 -5.75 -8.14 21.02
CA GLY A 309 -4.54 -8.74 20.49
C GLY A 309 -4.10 -8.15 19.13
N GLU A 310 -5.04 -7.95 18.20
CA GLU A 310 -4.74 -7.33 16.90
C GLU A 310 -4.44 -5.82 17.04
N MET A 311 -5.11 -5.11 17.95
CA MET A 311 -4.82 -3.70 18.25
C MET A 311 -3.44 -3.54 18.87
N HIS A 312 -3.04 -4.42 19.79
CA HIS A 312 -1.68 -4.49 20.31
C HIS A 312 -0.66 -4.69 19.19
N TYR A 313 -0.91 -5.68 18.32
CA TYR A 313 -0.02 -6.02 17.20
C TYR A 313 0.16 -4.87 16.21
N LEU A 314 -0.93 -4.32 15.67
CA LEU A 314 -0.84 -3.28 14.65
C LEU A 314 -0.32 -1.95 15.20
N ASN A 315 -0.63 -1.56 16.44
CA ASN A 315 -0.02 -0.36 17.03
C ASN A 315 1.51 -0.52 17.16
N SER A 316 1.99 -1.72 17.50
CA SER A 316 3.42 -2.01 17.64
C SER A 316 4.16 -1.98 16.29
N CYS A 317 3.51 -2.44 15.20
CA CYS A 317 4.00 -2.26 13.83
C CYS A 317 4.19 -0.78 13.41
N PHE A 318 3.50 0.17 14.06
CA PHE A 318 3.65 1.62 13.87
C PHE A 318 4.47 2.29 14.99
N GLY A 319 5.26 1.54 15.76
CA GLY A 319 6.06 2.10 16.86
C GLY A 319 5.25 2.67 18.01
N ARG A 320 3.90 2.55 18.00
CA ARG A 320 3.00 3.04 19.04
C ARG A 320 2.97 2.10 20.24
N PHE A 321 4.13 1.61 20.68
CA PHE A 321 4.26 0.54 21.68
C PHE A 321 3.48 0.89 22.95
N LYS A 322 3.57 2.13 23.46
CA LYS A 322 2.78 2.57 24.63
C LYS A 322 1.26 2.37 24.47
N LYS A 323 0.68 2.65 23.29
CA LYS A 323 -0.76 2.39 23.00
C LYS A 323 -1.00 0.88 22.84
N GLY A 324 -0.13 0.17 22.12
CA GLY A 324 -0.22 -1.28 21.94
C GLY A 324 -0.15 -2.08 23.24
N LEU A 325 0.69 -1.68 24.19
CA LEU A 325 0.87 -2.34 25.50
C LEU A 325 -0.33 -2.16 26.42
N ALA A 326 -1.09 -1.07 26.28
CA ALA A 326 -2.35 -0.89 27.01
C ALA A 326 -3.38 -1.96 26.59
N TYR A 327 -3.51 -2.23 25.28
CA TYR A 327 -4.38 -3.30 24.79
C TYR A 327 -3.90 -4.70 25.17
N LEU A 328 -2.58 -4.95 25.20
CA LEU A 328 -2.03 -6.22 25.68
C LEU A 328 -2.40 -6.49 27.14
N ARG A 329 -2.17 -5.51 28.03
CA ARG A 329 -2.47 -5.65 29.47
C ARG A 329 -3.95 -5.89 29.71
N GLU A 330 -4.82 -5.23 28.95
CA GLU A 330 -6.26 -5.52 29.02
C GLU A 330 -6.60 -6.91 28.46
N MET A 331 -5.96 -7.36 27.37
CA MET A 331 -6.14 -8.72 26.84
C MET A 331 -5.76 -9.78 27.89
N GLU A 332 -4.65 -9.57 28.60
CA GLU A 332 -4.20 -10.44 29.69
C GLU A 332 -5.15 -10.43 30.88
N GLU A 333 -5.70 -9.28 31.26
CA GLU A 333 -6.74 -9.17 32.29
C GLU A 333 -7.97 -10.01 31.92
N ARG A 334 -8.53 -9.85 30.71
CA ARG A 334 -9.67 -10.66 30.23
C ARG A 334 -9.36 -12.17 30.20
N LEU A 335 -8.14 -12.55 29.80
CA LEU A 335 -7.67 -13.95 29.78
C LEU A 335 -7.29 -14.51 31.17
N GLY A 336 -7.11 -13.64 32.16
CA GLY A 336 -6.98 -13.98 33.57
C GLY A 336 -8.34 -14.21 34.22
N GLU A 337 -9.31 -13.32 33.99
CA GLU A 337 -10.70 -13.46 34.44
C GLU A 337 -11.39 -14.68 33.81
N ARG A 338 -11.16 -14.93 32.51
CA ARG A 338 -11.86 -15.96 31.74
C ARG A 338 -10.90 -16.72 30.81
N PRO A 339 -10.07 -17.63 31.37
CA PRO A 339 -9.07 -18.37 30.59
C PRO A 339 -9.62 -19.18 29.40
N GLN A 340 -10.92 -19.51 29.42
CA GLN A 340 -11.65 -20.27 28.41
C GLN A 340 -12.13 -19.45 27.19
N LEU A 341 -11.81 -18.15 27.11
CA LEU A 341 -12.17 -17.33 25.94
C LEU A 341 -11.37 -17.69 24.69
N LEU A 342 -10.17 -18.24 24.87
CA LEU A 342 -9.36 -18.88 23.83
C LEU A 342 -9.04 -20.31 24.30
N ASP A 343 -8.90 -21.25 23.38
CA ASP A 343 -8.33 -22.55 23.73
C ASP A 343 -6.81 -22.43 24.02
N PRO A 344 -6.15 -23.46 24.59
CA PRO A 344 -4.74 -23.40 24.96
C PRO A 344 -3.79 -23.12 23.79
N ASP A 345 -4.10 -23.60 22.58
CA ASP A 345 -3.30 -23.38 21.37
C ASP A 345 -3.48 -21.96 20.84
N GLU A 346 -4.72 -21.49 20.71
CA GLU A 346 -5.02 -20.10 20.33
C GLU A 346 -4.36 -19.11 21.31
N ARG A 347 -4.47 -19.37 22.62
CA ARG A 347 -3.81 -18.56 23.65
C ARG A 347 -2.30 -18.58 23.48
N ALA A 348 -1.69 -19.75 23.25
CA ALA A 348 -0.24 -19.86 23.08
C ALA A 348 0.26 -19.07 21.87
N VAL A 349 -0.43 -19.15 20.72
CA VAL A 349 -0.09 -18.39 19.51
C VAL A 349 -0.27 -16.88 19.73
N HIS A 350 -1.35 -16.45 20.38
CA HIS A 350 -1.57 -15.03 20.65
C HIS A 350 -0.55 -14.43 21.63
N LEU A 351 -0.18 -15.16 22.70
CA LEU A 351 0.85 -14.70 23.64
C LEU A 351 2.25 -14.72 23.01
N ALA A 352 2.58 -15.70 22.16
CA ALA A 352 3.83 -15.70 21.38
C ALA A 352 3.93 -14.47 20.47
N LYS A 353 2.85 -14.12 19.74
CA LYS A 353 2.80 -12.90 18.92
C LYS A 353 3.00 -11.63 19.76
N ALA A 354 2.34 -11.54 20.92
CA ALA A 354 2.52 -10.40 21.83
C ALA A 354 3.95 -10.30 22.38
N ALA A 355 4.59 -11.43 22.69
CA ALA A 355 6.00 -11.46 23.11
C ALA A 355 6.97 -10.99 22.02
N VAL A 356 6.68 -11.21 20.72
CA VAL A 356 7.44 -10.61 19.62
C VAL A 356 7.29 -9.08 19.61
N GLN A 357 6.11 -8.54 19.90
CA GLN A 357 5.93 -7.08 19.96
C GLN A 357 6.53 -6.45 21.22
N LEU A 358 6.56 -7.17 22.35
CA LEU A 358 7.36 -6.81 23.51
C LEU A 358 8.87 -6.83 23.20
N TYR A 359 9.32 -7.75 22.34
CA TYR A 359 10.69 -7.81 21.84
C TYR A 359 11.03 -6.61 20.93
N ASP A 360 10.14 -6.24 20.00
CA ASP A 360 10.24 -5.01 19.19
C ASP A 360 10.30 -3.76 20.09
N ALA A 361 9.48 -3.70 21.13
CA ALA A 361 9.49 -2.66 22.15
C ALA A 361 10.70 -2.70 23.11
N HIS A 362 11.60 -3.68 22.96
CA HIS A 362 12.77 -3.93 23.83
C HIS A 362 12.43 -4.23 25.30
N LEU A 363 11.18 -4.60 25.58
CA LEU A 363 10.66 -5.04 26.88
C LEU A 363 10.89 -6.54 27.08
N PHE A 364 12.14 -6.98 26.94
CA PHE A 364 12.50 -8.41 26.95
C PHE A 364 12.09 -9.12 28.24
N GLN A 365 12.14 -8.43 29.40
CA GLN A 365 11.73 -9.02 30.68
C GLN A 365 10.21 -9.28 30.73
N GLU A 366 9.37 -8.33 30.27
CA GLU A 366 7.92 -8.53 30.16
C GLU A 366 7.61 -9.68 29.18
N ALA A 367 8.38 -9.84 28.09
CA ALA A 367 8.24 -10.97 27.16
C ALA A 367 8.59 -12.33 27.79
N VAL A 368 9.57 -12.41 28.71
CA VAL A 368 9.83 -13.62 29.50
C VAL A 368 8.68 -13.91 30.46
N GLU A 369 8.22 -12.90 31.19
CA GLU A 369 7.12 -13.01 32.15
C GLU A 369 5.80 -13.42 31.50
N LEU A 370 5.59 -13.09 30.22
CA LEU A 370 4.44 -13.51 29.42
C LEU A 370 4.51 -15.00 29.00
N LEU A 371 5.68 -15.49 28.58
CA LEU A 371 5.84 -16.81 27.95
C LEU A 371 6.29 -17.92 28.91
N GLU A 372 7.11 -17.61 29.90
CA GLU A 372 7.64 -18.63 30.82
C GLU A 372 6.53 -19.32 31.64
N PRO A 373 5.52 -18.61 32.21
CA PRO A 373 4.42 -19.26 32.92
C PRO A 373 3.56 -20.14 32.02
N LEU A 374 3.48 -19.86 30.71
CA LEU A 374 2.75 -20.67 29.74
C LEU A 374 3.42 -22.04 29.57
N LEU A 375 4.74 -22.07 29.38
CA LEU A 375 5.52 -23.31 29.26
C LEU A 375 5.58 -24.10 30.58
N GLN A 376 5.73 -23.43 31.73
CA GLN A 376 5.78 -24.09 33.04
C GLN A 376 4.44 -24.72 33.45
N LYS A 377 3.31 -24.10 33.07
CA LYS A 377 1.96 -24.58 33.46
C LYS A 377 1.38 -25.63 32.51
N ASP A 378 2.00 -25.87 31.35
CA ASP A 378 1.54 -26.90 30.40
C ASP A 378 2.01 -28.32 30.78
N ALA A 379 1.96 -28.67 32.06
CA ALA A 379 2.32 -29.99 32.57
C ALA A 379 1.38 -31.12 32.09
N GLN A 380 0.25 -30.78 31.45
CA GLN A 380 -0.70 -31.73 30.87
C GLN A 380 -0.62 -31.84 29.34
N GLY A 381 0.31 -31.14 28.67
CA GLY A 381 0.46 -31.19 27.21
C GLY A 381 -0.79 -30.76 26.45
N ARG A 382 -1.45 -29.69 26.92
CA ARG A 382 -2.65 -29.11 26.30
C ARG A 382 -2.33 -28.15 25.16
N ILE A 383 -1.10 -27.65 25.09
CA ILE A 383 -0.60 -26.90 23.94
C ILE A 383 -0.03 -27.91 22.94
N SER A 384 -0.42 -27.82 21.67
CA SER A 384 0.14 -28.67 20.62
C SER A 384 1.65 -28.48 20.48
N GLN A 385 2.35 -29.51 19.99
CA GLN A 385 3.80 -29.43 19.78
C GLN A 385 4.20 -28.26 18.87
N ILE A 386 3.41 -27.96 17.83
CA ILE A 386 3.64 -26.83 16.91
C ILE A 386 3.53 -25.48 17.65
N SER A 387 2.48 -25.27 18.45
CA SER A 387 2.36 -24.04 19.25
C SER A 387 3.42 -23.94 20.34
N ARG A 388 3.78 -25.07 20.98
CA ARG A 388 4.89 -25.16 21.95
C ARG A 388 6.20 -24.72 21.30
N ALA A 389 6.53 -25.23 20.11
CA ALA A 389 7.72 -24.86 19.36
C ALA A 389 7.75 -23.37 19.00
N LYS A 390 6.60 -22.76 18.66
CA LYS A 390 6.48 -21.30 18.44
C LYS A 390 6.78 -20.51 19.72
N VAL A 391 6.24 -20.91 20.86
CA VAL A 391 6.51 -20.27 22.17
C VAL A 391 7.99 -20.43 22.59
N LEU A 392 8.55 -21.65 22.45
CA LEU A 392 9.96 -21.94 22.72
C LEU A 392 10.90 -21.12 21.83
N GLY A 393 10.56 -21.02 20.54
CA GLY A 393 11.27 -20.21 19.55
C GLY A 393 11.34 -18.75 19.98
N THR A 394 10.18 -18.14 20.24
CA THR A 394 10.08 -16.73 20.66
C THR A 394 10.80 -16.49 22.00
N LEU A 395 10.55 -17.31 23.03
CA LEU A 395 11.24 -17.15 24.31
C LEU A 395 12.75 -17.33 24.16
N GLY A 396 13.20 -18.28 23.34
CA GLY A 396 14.60 -18.49 23.01
C GLY A 396 15.26 -17.26 22.37
N GLN A 397 14.56 -16.54 21.48
CA GLN A 397 15.01 -15.26 20.94
C GLN A 397 15.06 -14.14 22.00
N VAL A 398 14.04 -14.03 22.85
CA VAL A 398 13.99 -13.05 23.95
C VAL A 398 15.18 -13.26 24.90
N LEU A 399 15.42 -14.49 25.35
CA LEU A 399 16.57 -14.86 26.18
C LEU A 399 17.90 -14.56 25.48
N THR A 400 17.96 -14.73 24.15
CA THR A 400 19.11 -14.34 23.34
C THR A 400 19.33 -12.82 23.39
N ALA A 401 18.31 -11.98 23.21
CA ALA A 401 18.47 -10.52 23.33
C ALA A 401 18.90 -10.05 24.73
N MET A 402 18.52 -10.79 25.77
CA MET A 402 18.96 -10.55 27.16
C MET A 402 20.38 -11.06 27.47
N GLY A 403 21.03 -11.77 26.54
CA GLY A 403 22.34 -12.38 26.76
C GLY A 403 22.34 -13.69 27.56
N ARG A 404 21.17 -14.30 27.79
CA ARG A 404 21.00 -15.64 28.42
C ARG A 404 21.26 -16.74 27.39
N TRP A 405 22.46 -16.75 26.80
CA TRP A 405 22.77 -17.46 25.55
C TRP A 405 22.49 -18.96 25.57
N GLU A 406 22.90 -19.68 26.62
CA GLU A 406 22.75 -21.14 26.72
C GLU A 406 21.33 -21.58 27.09
N GLU A 407 20.59 -20.74 27.82
CA GLU A 407 19.16 -20.96 28.06
C GLU A 407 18.38 -20.78 26.75
N GLY A 408 18.63 -19.67 26.04
CA GLY A 408 18.06 -19.41 24.73
C GLY A 408 18.37 -20.53 23.73
N LYS A 409 19.63 -20.99 23.68
CA LYS A 409 20.04 -22.15 22.84
C LYS A 409 19.18 -23.37 23.11
N ARG A 410 18.97 -23.74 24.38
CA ARG A 410 18.21 -24.94 24.75
C ARG A 410 16.78 -24.89 24.20
N LEU A 411 16.08 -23.78 24.38
CA LEU A 411 14.70 -23.62 23.90
C LEU A 411 14.63 -23.58 22.36
N LEU A 412 15.57 -22.87 21.72
CA LEU A 412 15.66 -22.82 20.26
C LEU A 412 15.96 -24.19 19.65
N GLN A 413 16.78 -25.01 20.32
CA GLN A 413 17.11 -26.36 19.87
C GLN A 413 15.93 -27.33 20.09
N GLU A 414 15.21 -27.24 21.21
CA GLU A 414 13.94 -27.97 21.41
C GLU A 414 12.90 -27.61 20.32
N ALA A 415 12.76 -26.32 19.99
CA ALA A 415 11.87 -25.88 18.92
C ALA A 415 12.27 -26.44 17.53
N VAL A 416 13.57 -26.42 17.18
CA VAL A 416 14.07 -27.00 15.92
C VAL A 416 13.75 -28.49 15.81
N GLU A 417 13.99 -29.29 16.85
CA GLU A 417 13.70 -30.74 16.79
C GLU A 417 12.19 -31.01 16.67
N ILE A 418 11.34 -30.26 17.39
CA ILE A 418 9.88 -30.38 17.23
C ILE A 418 9.44 -30.05 15.79
N PHE A 419 9.97 -28.99 15.18
CA PHE A 419 9.60 -28.64 13.80
C PHE A 419 10.09 -29.66 12.77
N LYS A 420 11.26 -30.30 12.98
CA LYS A 420 11.74 -31.39 12.11
C LYS A 420 10.76 -32.57 12.07
N GLU A 421 10.11 -32.87 13.19
CA GLU A 421 9.11 -33.94 13.30
C GLU A 421 7.71 -33.53 12.81
N MET A 422 7.31 -32.28 13.06
CA MET A 422 5.90 -31.84 12.97
C MET A 422 5.57 -30.89 11.81
N ASP A 423 6.50 -30.02 11.40
CA ASP A 423 6.28 -29.04 10.33
C ASP A 423 7.63 -28.61 9.69
N PRO A 424 8.10 -29.36 8.66
CA PRO A 424 9.35 -29.08 7.96
C PRO A 424 9.51 -27.66 7.43
N LEU A 425 8.41 -26.94 7.16
CA LEU A 425 8.43 -25.59 6.60
C LEU A 425 9.00 -24.56 7.60
N GLU A 426 8.80 -24.77 8.90
CA GLU A 426 9.26 -23.87 9.96
C GLU A 426 10.70 -24.22 10.46
N VAL A 427 11.30 -25.30 9.96
CA VAL A 427 12.66 -25.73 10.34
C VAL A 427 13.71 -24.71 9.90
N SER A 428 13.64 -24.24 8.64
CA SER A 428 14.50 -23.17 8.09
C SER A 428 14.49 -21.93 9.00
N ARG A 429 13.29 -21.48 9.37
CA ARG A 429 13.10 -20.32 10.27
C ARG A 429 13.68 -20.55 11.67
N SER A 430 13.49 -21.73 12.23
CA SER A 430 13.96 -22.06 13.58
C SER A 430 15.49 -22.18 13.65
N TYR A 431 16.12 -22.70 12.59
CA TYR A 431 17.57 -22.67 12.44
C TYR A 431 18.13 -21.24 12.42
N HIS A 432 17.48 -20.27 11.75
CA HIS A 432 17.92 -18.87 11.76
C HIS A 432 18.09 -18.31 13.16
N TYR A 433 17.13 -18.58 14.06
CA TYR A 433 17.18 -18.10 15.43
C TYR A 433 18.31 -18.76 16.24
N LEU A 434 18.53 -20.07 16.05
CA LEU A 434 19.61 -20.81 16.71
C LEU A 434 21.00 -20.39 16.20
N ILE A 435 21.15 -20.16 14.89
CA ILE A 435 22.37 -19.61 14.27
C ILE A 435 22.65 -18.20 14.83
N HIS A 436 21.65 -17.33 14.86
CA HIS A 436 21.79 -15.97 15.42
C HIS A 436 22.23 -16.02 16.88
N ASN A 437 21.61 -16.87 17.72
CA ASN A 437 22.02 -17.08 19.11
C ASN A 437 23.51 -17.47 19.23
N ARG A 438 24.00 -18.42 18.42
CA ARG A 438 25.41 -18.84 18.46
C ARG A 438 26.36 -17.76 17.94
N LEU A 439 25.99 -16.99 16.92
CA LEU A 439 26.78 -15.84 16.46
C LEU A 439 26.90 -14.77 17.55
N ARG A 440 25.80 -14.44 18.23
CA ARG A 440 25.77 -13.45 19.32
C ARG A 440 26.52 -13.90 20.57
N ALA A 441 26.56 -15.20 20.83
CA ALA A 441 27.39 -15.81 21.86
C ALA A 441 28.88 -15.94 21.48
N GLY A 442 29.30 -15.49 20.29
CA GLY A 442 30.67 -15.64 19.78
C GLY A 442 31.07 -17.10 19.45
N ARG A 443 30.11 -18.01 19.38
CA ARG A 443 30.32 -19.45 19.14
C ARG A 443 30.39 -19.75 17.64
N LEU A 444 31.35 -19.14 16.96
CA LEU A 444 31.46 -19.14 15.49
C LEU A 444 31.53 -20.56 14.88
N ALA A 445 32.20 -21.51 15.54
CA ALA A 445 32.26 -22.90 15.10
C ALA A 445 30.94 -23.69 15.30
N GLU A 446 30.08 -23.29 16.24
CA GLU A 446 28.71 -23.83 16.34
C GLU A 446 27.82 -23.19 15.25
N ALA A 447 27.88 -21.87 15.10
CA ALA A 447 27.14 -21.15 14.05
C ALA A 447 27.46 -21.66 12.64
N SER A 448 28.74 -21.94 12.34
CA SER A 448 29.16 -22.50 11.05
C SER A 448 28.60 -23.89 10.77
N ARG A 449 28.43 -24.74 11.79
CA ARG A 449 27.83 -26.08 11.62
C ARG A 449 26.33 -25.99 11.43
N LEU A 450 25.64 -25.19 12.26
CA LEU A 450 24.21 -24.92 12.12
C LEU A 450 23.87 -24.29 10.76
N LEU A 451 24.75 -23.45 10.21
CA LEU A 451 24.60 -22.91 8.85
C LEU A 451 24.68 -23.99 7.77
N GLN A 452 25.55 -25.00 7.94
CA GLN A 452 25.63 -26.16 7.04
C GLN A 452 24.38 -27.04 7.17
N GLU A 453 24.00 -27.41 8.40
CA GLU A 453 22.78 -28.18 8.67
C GLU A 453 21.52 -27.49 8.09
N SER A 454 21.41 -26.16 8.22
CA SER A 454 20.27 -25.41 7.68
C SER A 454 20.16 -25.45 6.15
N GLN A 455 21.22 -25.83 5.42
CA GLN A 455 21.18 -25.98 3.96
C GLN A 455 20.41 -27.23 3.51
N GLU A 456 20.28 -28.23 4.38
CA GLU A 456 19.52 -29.46 4.11
C GLU A 456 18.00 -29.21 4.09
N TRP A 457 17.55 -28.11 4.72
CA TRP A 457 16.14 -27.72 4.89
C TRP A 457 15.75 -26.55 3.97
N VAL A 458 16.46 -26.37 2.85
CA VAL A 458 16.20 -25.29 1.89
C VAL A 458 15.21 -25.73 0.83
N GLU A 459 14.00 -25.18 0.89
CA GLU A 459 13.09 -25.21 -0.24
C GLU A 459 13.62 -24.30 -1.36
N GLY A 460 13.56 -24.76 -2.62
CA GLY A 460 14.05 -24.00 -3.77
C GLY A 460 13.36 -22.64 -4.00
N THR A 461 12.22 -22.41 -3.34
CA THR A 461 11.45 -21.16 -3.35
C THR A 461 11.64 -20.29 -2.10
N ASP A 462 12.38 -20.74 -1.08
CA ASP A 462 12.66 -19.99 0.16
C ASP A 462 13.70 -18.88 -0.05
N THR A 463 13.34 -17.86 -0.85
CA THR A 463 14.19 -16.69 -1.08
C THR A 463 14.37 -15.85 0.19
N TYR A 464 13.38 -15.85 1.09
CA TYR A 464 13.42 -15.08 2.34
C TYR A 464 14.44 -15.66 3.33
N GLY A 465 14.39 -16.98 3.58
CA GLY A 465 15.40 -17.66 4.38
C GLY A 465 16.77 -17.69 3.72
N SER A 466 16.84 -17.71 2.38
CA SER A 466 18.11 -17.57 1.65
C SER A 466 18.82 -16.25 2.00
N LEU A 467 18.09 -15.14 2.05
CA LEU A 467 18.64 -13.84 2.49
C LEU A 467 19.09 -13.86 3.96
N PHE A 468 18.37 -14.53 4.86
CA PHE A 468 18.83 -14.74 6.24
C PHE A 468 20.11 -15.57 6.32
N ARG A 469 20.22 -16.68 5.57
CA ARG A 469 21.45 -17.49 5.48
C ARG A 469 22.62 -16.69 4.90
N THR A 470 22.38 -15.79 3.93
CA THR A 470 23.38 -14.82 3.45
C THR A 470 23.81 -13.87 4.57
N PHE A 471 22.88 -13.27 5.32
CA PHE A 471 23.19 -12.43 6.47
C PHE A 471 24.07 -13.15 7.50
N TYR A 472 23.69 -14.36 7.92
CA TYR A 472 24.45 -15.11 8.92
C TYR A 472 25.82 -15.59 8.41
N SER A 473 25.95 -15.96 7.13
CA SER A 473 27.25 -16.28 6.52
C SER A 473 28.18 -15.08 6.52
N VAL A 474 27.66 -13.89 6.16
CA VAL A 474 28.44 -12.63 6.18
C VAL A 474 28.83 -12.23 7.62
N GLU A 475 27.94 -12.38 8.59
CA GLU A 475 28.22 -12.08 9.99
C GLU A 475 29.20 -13.10 10.63
N LEU A 476 29.18 -14.36 10.17
CA LEU A 476 30.19 -15.37 10.49
C LEU A 476 31.56 -15.00 9.92
N ASP A 477 31.64 -14.65 8.64
CA ASP A 477 32.90 -14.21 8.00
C ASP A 477 33.46 -12.94 8.66
N ARG A 478 32.59 -11.98 9.03
CA ARG A 478 32.96 -10.83 9.85
C ARG A 478 33.57 -11.26 11.19
N GLY A 479 32.93 -12.20 11.89
CA GLY A 479 33.42 -12.74 13.15
C GLY A 479 34.77 -13.47 13.02
N LEU A 480 35.03 -14.07 11.86
CA LEU A 480 36.26 -14.79 11.53
C LEU A 480 37.35 -13.90 10.90
N GLY A 481 37.09 -12.61 10.66
CA GLY A 481 38.02 -11.70 9.98
C GLY A 481 38.30 -12.06 8.52
N ARG A 482 37.29 -12.58 7.81
CA ARG A 482 37.37 -13.01 6.41
C ARG A 482 36.68 -12.00 5.48
N LEU A 483 37.14 -11.94 4.23
CA LEU A 483 36.40 -11.25 3.16
C LEU A 483 35.21 -12.11 2.71
N SER A 484 34.04 -11.51 2.60
CA SER A 484 32.84 -12.11 1.99
C SER A 484 32.36 -11.31 0.78
N GLN A 485 31.59 -11.94 -0.12
CA GLN A 485 31.01 -11.24 -1.26
C GLN A 485 29.93 -10.25 -0.80
N ARG A 486 29.84 -9.08 -1.45
CA ARG A 486 28.75 -8.10 -1.18
C ARG A 486 27.40 -8.78 -1.44
N PRO A 487 26.45 -8.76 -0.48
CA PRO A 487 25.13 -9.33 -0.69
C PRO A 487 24.43 -8.74 -1.91
N ALA A 488 23.90 -9.63 -2.76
CA ALA A 488 23.04 -9.28 -3.89
C ALA A 488 21.57 -9.56 -3.54
N LEU A 489 20.67 -8.68 -4.00
CA LEU A 489 19.24 -8.95 -3.95
C LEU A 489 18.85 -9.75 -5.21
N PRO A 490 18.13 -10.89 -5.09
CA PRO A 490 17.66 -11.63 -6.25
C PRO A 490 16.80 -10.78 -7.19
N GLU A 491 16.99 -10.94 -8.49
CA GLU A 491 16.25 -10.17 -9.50
C GLU A 491 14.74 -10.42 -9.36
N GLY A 492 13.96 -9.34 -9.42
CA GLY A 492 12.50 -9.41 -9.27
C GLY A 492 12.01 -9.70 -7.83
N TYR A 493 12.87 -9.76 -6.82
CA TYR A 493 12.43 -9.94 -5.43
C TYR A 493 11.51 -8.81 -4.96
N ARG A 494 10.31 -9.18 -4.49
CA ARG A 494 9.28 -8.26 -3.96
C ARG A 494 8.90 -8.54 -2.51
N GLY A 495 9.63 -9.42 -1.83
CA GLY A 495 9.39 -9.77 -0.43
C GLY A 495 9.95 -8.73 0.55
N LEU A 496 9.95 -9.09 1.83
CA LEU A 496 10.42 -8.23 2.91
C LEU A 496 11.93 -7.97 2.77
N ILE A 497 12.32 -6.69 2.68
CA ILE A 497 13.69 -6.29 2.36
C ILE A 497 14.67 -6.37 3.55
N HIS A 498 14.17 -6.51 4.78
CA HIS A 498 14.99 -6.39 5.98
C HIS A 498 16.12 -7.46 6.11
N PRO A 499 15.99 -8.74 5.70
CA PRO A 499 17.11 -9.68 5.82
C PRO A 499 18.26 -9.35 4.86
N TYR A 500 17.94 -8.76 3.69
CA TYR A 500 18.93 -8.20 2.79
C TYR A 500 19.66 -7.00 3.42
N CYS A 501 18.92 -6.10 4.07
CA CYS A 501 19.50 -4.99 4.83
C CYS A 501 20.35 -5.47 6.02
N PHE A 502 19.98 -6.59 6.66
CA PHE A 502 20.78 -7.24 7.70
C PHE A 502 22.10 -7.80 7.14
N ALA A 503 22.07 -8.40 5.96
CA ALA A 503 23.28 -8.86 5.27
C ALA A 503 24.18 -7.67 4.90
N LEU A 504 23.63 -6.58 4.36
CA LEU A 504 24.38 -5.38 4.03
C LEU A 504 25.02 -4.71 5.26
N GLN A 505 24.35 -4.61 6.42
CA GLN A 505 24.99 -4.05 7.61
C GLN A 505 26.09 -4.95 8.18
N ALA A 506 25.91 -6.28 8.13
CA ALA A 506 26.94 -7.23 8.56
C ALA A 506 28.20 -7.08 7.68
N TRP A 507 27.99 -6.96 6.37
CA TRP A 507 29.05 -6.72 5.39
C TRP A 507 29.74 -5.38 5.63
N ALA A 508 28.97 -4.30 5.80
CA ALA A 508 29.49 -2.95 6.08
C ALA A 508 30.24 -2.83 7.42
N ARG A 509 29.94 -3.70 8.40
CA ARG A 509 30.66 -3.76 9.69
C ARG A 509 31.96 -4.54 9.64
N ASN A 510 32.25 -5.25 8.55
CA ASN A 510 33.47 -6.03 8.42
C ASN A 510 34.67 -5.15 8.03
N PRO A 511 35.69 -4.99 8.89
CA PRO A 511 36.81 -4.09 8.64
C PRO A 511 37.74 -4.57 7.51
N CYS A 512 37.60 -5.80 7.03
CA CYS A 512 38.34 -6.31 5.89
C CYS A 512 37.94 -5.63 4.56
N HIS A 513 36.73 -5.08 4.44
CA HIS A 513 36.27 -4.41 3.22
C HIS A 513 36.74 -2.95 3.14
N PRO A 514 36.95 -2.40 1.92
CA PRO A 514 37.26 -0.99 1.73
C PRO A 514 36.21 -0.06 2.36
N LEU A 515 36.66 1.03 2.99
CA LEU A 515 35.77 1.97 3.68
C LEU A 515 34.68 2.56 2.77
N ALA A 516 35.02 2.87 1.52
CA ALA A 516 34.05 3.41 0.55
C ALA A 516 32.88 2.45 0.30
N GLU A 517 33.18 1.18 -0.01
CA GLU A 517 32.15 0.16 -0.27
C GLU A 517 31.31 -0.12 0.98
N ARG A 518 31.94 -0.14 2.17
CA ARG A 518 31.23 -0.28 3.45
C ARG A 518 30.23 0.86 3.69
N LEU A 519 30.62 2.08 3.32
CA LEU A 519 29.76 3.27 3.41
C LEU A 519 28.60 3.22 2.40
N GLU A 520 28.82 2.72 1.19
CA GLU A 520 27.73 2.45 0.24
C GLU A 520 26.74 1.43 0.80
N ALA A 521 27.23 0.28 1.26
CA ALA A 521 26.40 -0.82 1.74
C ALA A 521 25.52 -0.44 2.95
N ILE A 522 26.05 0.30 3.93
CA ILE A 522 25.24 0.76 5.07
C ILE A 522 24.24 1.86 4.65
N THR A 523 24.61 2.72 3.70
CA THR A 523 23.70 3.75 3.18
C THR A 523 22.53 3.11 2.43
N GLU A 524 22.82 2.18 1.52
CA GLU A 524 21.83 1.38 0.81
C GLU A 524 20.89 0.63 1.78
N ALA A 525 21.46 -0.02 2.81
CA ALA A 525 20.67 -0.71 3.83
C ALA A 525 19.72 0.26 4.55
N SER A 526 20.21 1.44 4.94
CA SER A 526 19.39 2.46 5.62
C SER A 526 18.29 3.01 4.73
N GLU A 527 18.57 3.34 3.46
CA GLU A 527 17.57 3.86 2.51
C GLU A 527 16.49 2.84 2.17
N ARG A 528 16.85 1.55 2.07
CA ARG A 528 15.88 0.48 1.78
C ARG A 528 14.94 0.21 2.96
N LEU A 529 15.44 0.29 4.19
CA LEU A 529 14.62 0.21 5.39
C LEU A 529 13.72 1.45 5.52
N ASP A 530 14.24 2.64 5.24
CA ASP A 530 13.47 3.89 5.32
C ASP A 530 12.35 4.02 4.30
N ARG A 531 12.44 3.29 3.17
CA ARG A 531 11.38 3.18 2.14
C ARG A 531 10.46 1.98 2.35
N SER A 532 10.59 1.24 3.45
CA SER A 532 9.72 0.10 3.76
C SER A 532 8.39 0.56 4.38
N PHE A 533 7.30 -0.17 4.14
CA PHE A 533 5.92 0.20 4.49
C PHE A 533 5.59 0.26 6.01
N GLN A 534 6.60 0.32 6.88
CA GLN A 534 6.47 0.41 8.35
C GLN A 534 7.14 1.70 8.84
N ASP A 535 6.64 2.83 8.36
CA ASP A 535 7.26 4.17 8.46
C ASP A 535 7.73 4.55 9.88
N ASP A 536 7.03 4.09 10.91
CA ASP A 536 7.30 4.38 12.33
C ASP A 536 7.82 3.18 13.16
N GLY A 537 7.88 1.97 12.58
CA GLY A 537 8.13 0.72 13.32
C GLY A 537 9.61 0.40 13.60
N VAL A 538 9.89 -0.84 14.01
CA VAL A 538 11.27 -1.33 14.28
C VAL A 538 12.21 -1.18 13.07
N LEU A 539 11.68 -1.21 11.84
CA LEU A 539 12.45 -0.97 10.62
C LEU A 539 12.96 0.48 10.51
N ARG A 540 12.21 1.48 11.01
CA ARG A 540 12.67 2.87 11.09
C ARG A 540 13.78 3.03 12.13
N PHE A 541 13.64 2.39 13.30
CA PHE A 541 14.73 2.32 14.30
C PHE A 541 16.03 1.75 13.71
N LEU A 542 15.92 0.66 12.93
CA LEU A 542 17.06 0.07 12.23
C LEU A 542 17.64 1.03 11.19
N ALA A 543 16.81 1.68 10.36
CA ALA A 543 17.25 2.68 9.38
C ALA A 543 18.04 3.83 10.03
N LEU A 544 17.51 4.40 11.11
CA LEU A 544 18.15 5.47 11.88
C LEU A 544 19.46 5.00 12.53
N SER A 545 19.48 3.80 13.10
CA SER A 545 20.70 3.20 13.67
C SER A 545 21.79 2.98 12.61
N TYR A 546 21.40 2.63 11.39
CA TYR A 546 22.33 2.42 10.28
C TYR A 546 22.86 3.76 9.73
N ARG A 547 22.03 4.81 9.69
CA ARG A 547 22.47 6.19 9.39
C ARG A 547 23.51 6.67 10.40
N LEU A 548 23.23 6.47 11.68
CA LEU A 548 24.12 6.84 12.78
C LEU A 548 25.48 6.12 12.67
N TYR A 549 25.46 4.81 12.39
CA TYR A 549 26.69 4.04 12.13
C TYR A 549 27.43 4.48 10.86
N GLY A 550 26.71 4.80 9.77
CA GLY A 550 27.29 5.32 8.54
C GLY A 550 27.94 6.71 8.72
N ALA A 551 27.34 7.60 9.52
CA ALA A 551 27.92 8.89 9.86
C ALA A 551 29.18 8.75 10.73
N ALA A 552 29.17 7.83 11.69
CA ALA A 552 30.35 7.48 12.49
C ALA A 552 31.50 6.95 11.62
N LEU A 553 31.22 6.00 10.71
CA LEU A 553 32.22 5.50 9.76
C LEU A 553 32.83 6.58 8.86
N ARG A 554 32.06 7.63 8.50
CA ARG A 554 32.57 8.79 7.76
C ARG A 554 33.41 9.74 8.61
N LYS A 555 33.32 9.65 9.94
CA LYS A 555 33.76 10.68 10.89
C LYS A 555 33.17 12.04 10.59
N ASP A 556 31.88 12.08 10.20
CA ASP A 556 31.13 13.29 9.90
C ASP A 556 30.39 13.77 11.18
N PRO A 557 30.89 14.82 11.88
CA PRO A 557 30.28 15.24 13.14
C PRO A 557 28.92 15.91 12.96
N ARG A 558 28.61 16.42 11.76
CA ARG A 558 27.32 17.04 11.46
C ARG A 558 26.28 15.97 11.15
N GLY A 559 26.56 15.12 10.16
CA GLY A 559 25.68 14.00 9.83
C GLY A 559 25.45 13.06 11.02
N PHE A 560 26.44 12.90 11.90
CA PHE A 560 26.29 12.12 13.13
C PHE A 560 25.34 12.80 14.13
N ARG A 561 25.47 14.12 14.35
CA ARG A 561 24.56 14.88 15.22
C ARG A 561 23.13 14.86 14.69
N ASP A 562 22.96 15.07 13.39
CA ASP A 562 21.65 15.10 12.74
C ASP A 562 20.98 13.72 12.85
N ALA A 563 21.72 12.63 12.58
CA ALA A 563 21.22 11.25 12.76
C ALA A 563 20.96 10.87 14.23
N ALA A 564 21.76 11.36 15.18
CA ALA A 564 21.54 11.14 16.61
C ALA A 564 20.28 11.87 17.10
N GLY A 565 20.03 13.08 16.58
CA GLY A 565 18.80 13.83 16.83
C GLY A 565 17.57 13.08 16.33
N GLU A 566 17.58 12.60 15.07
CA GLU A 566 16.49 11.77 14.53
C GLU A 566 16.27 10.49 15.36
N TRP A 567 17.35 9.80 15.73
CA TRP A 567 17.28 8.56 16.52
C TRP A 567 16.71 8.79 17.92
N ASN A 568 17.20 9.80 18.66
CA ASN A 568 16.68 10.15 19.99
C ASN A 568 15.20 10.58 19.91
N SER A 569 14.81 11.33 18.87
CA SER A 569 13.42 11.77 18.66
C SER A 569 12.48 10.57 18.40
N TRP A 570 12.91 9.60 17.59
CA TRP A 570 12.14 8.38 17.36
C TRP A 570 12.02 7.52 18.63
N VAL A 571 13.11 7.41 19.39
CA VAL A 571 13.10 6.69 20.68
C VAL A 571 12.12 7.36 21.65
N GLU A 572 12.15 8.68 21.81
CA GLU A 572 11.20 9.41 22.65
C GLU A 572 9.74 9.18 22.21
N TYR A 573 9.45 9.35 20.91
CA TYR A 573 8.11 9.19 20.33
C TYR A 573 7.51 7.79 20.57
N THR A 574 8.29 6.73 20.42
CA THR A 574 7.80 5.34 20.49
C THR A 574 7.60 4.80 21.92
N GLY A 575 7.92 5.60 22.94
CA GLY A 575 7.80 5.22 24.36
C GLY A 575 9.14 4.83 24.99
N GLY A 576 10.18 5.61 24.69
CA GLY A 576 11.59 5.23 24.75
C GLY A 576 12.21 4.77 26.06
N GLU A 577 11.50 4.63 27.18
CA GLU A 577 12.11 4.19 28.45
C GLU A 577 12.84 2.83 28.29
N ALA A 578 12.23 1.89 27.57
CA ALA A 578 12.83 0.58 27.29
C ALA A 578 14.09 0.68 26.41
N PHE A 579 14.01 1.45 25.32
CA PHE A 579 15.12 1.70 24.40
C PHE A 579 16.26 2.45 25.09
N MET A 580 15.97 3.50 25.87
CA MET A 580 16.95 4.28 26.63
C MET A 580 17.60 3.45 27.74
N LYS A 581 16.82 2.61 28.44
CA LYS A 581 17.35 1.65 29.42
C LYS A 581 18.28 0.63 28.77
N HIS A 582 17.98 0.19 27.54
CA HIS A 582 18.83 -0.76 26.85
C HIS A 582 20.08 -0.09 26.24
N TYR A 583 19.92 0.91 25.38
CA TYR A 583 20.98 1.49 24.56
C TYR A 583 21.63 2.76 25.14
N GLY A 584 20.90 3.50 25.98
CA GLY A 584 21.25 4.88 26.36
C GLY A 584 20.86 5.91 25.30
N GLU A 585 21.08 7.18 25.62
CA GLU A 585 20.92 8.30 24.68
C GLU A 585 22.03 8.28 23.62
N ALA A 586 21.69 8.52 22.35
CA ALA A 586 22.70 8.76 21.32
C ALA A 586 23.41 10.09 21.59
N PRO A 587 24.75 10.12 21.75
CA PRO A 587 25.48 11.34 22.04
C PRO A 587 25.38 12.32 20.86
N SER A 588 25.36 13.61 21.14
CA SER A 588 25.46 14.66 20.12
C SER A 588 26.91 14.99 19.72
N ASP A 589 27.89 14.39 20.41
CA ASP A 589 29.33 14.55 20.19
C ASP A 589 29.97 13.31 19.51
N MET A 590 30.77 13.56 18.48
CA MET A 590 31.42 12.50 17.71
C MET A 590 32.49 11.73 18.52
N SER A 591 33.09 12.36 19.53
CA SER A 591 34.10 11.74 20.41
C SER A 591 33.59 10.50 21.14
N ARG A 592 32.31 10.46 21.47
CA ARG A 592 31.64 9.28 22.05
C ARG A 592 30.85 8.48 21.00
N GLY A 593 30.55 9.11 19.86
CA GLY A 593 29.72 8.55 18.79
C GLY A 593 30.23 7.26 18.16
N ASP A 594 31.53 7.15 17.88
CA ASP A 594 32.12 5.94 17.28
C ASP A 594 31.90 4.68 18.15
N ALA A 595 32.12 4.82 19.46
CA ALA A 595 31.92 3.73 20.42
C ALA A 595 30.42 3.44 20.63
N PHE A 596 29.58 4.47 20.70
CA PHE A 596 28.13 4.31 20.81
C PHE A 596 27.56 3.57 19.61
N ALA A 597 27.79 4.05 18.38
CA ALA A 597 27.24 3.43 17.17
C ALA A 597 27.75 2.00 16.95
N SER A 598 29.03 1.74 17.28
CA SER A 598 29.58 0.37 17.22
C SER A 598 28.93 -0.56 18.24
N SER A 599 28.67 -0.08 19.47
CA SER A 599 27.97 -0.83 20.52
C SER A 599 26.50 -1.06 20.18
N LEU A 600 25.81 -0.04 19.67
CA LEU A 600 24.43 -0.12 19.19
C LEU A 600 24.28 -1.24 18.15
N MET A 601 25.10 -1.24 17.10
CA MET A 601 25.08 -2.27 16.05
C MET A 601 25.45 -3.69 16.55
N GLN A 602 26.18 -3.80 17.68
CA GLN A 602 26.45 -5.09 18.34
C GLN A 602 25.30 -5.55 19.25
N ARG A 603 24.45 -4.64 19.72
CA ARG A 603 23.39 -4.93 20.70
C ARG A 603 22.01 -5.08 20.06
N ILE A 604 21.70 -4.34 19.00
CA ILE A 604 20.45 -4.45 18.24
C ILE A 604 20.11 -5.92 17.95
N PRO A 605 18.92 -6.41 18.32
CA PRO A 605 18.46 -7.73 17.90
C PRO A 605 18.08 -7.74 16.42
N TYR A 606 18.45 -8.82 15.72
CA TYR A 606 17.99 -9.13 14.37
C TYR A 606 17.11 -10.38 14.45
N HIS A 607 15.89 -10.33 13.91
CA HIS A 607 14.91 -11.42 13.95
C HIS A 607 14.02 -11.43 12.71
#